data_AF-A0A6M0L1Q7-F1
#
_entry.id   AF-A0A6M0L1Q7-F1
#
_cell.length_a   1.000
_cell.length_b   1.000
_cell.length_c   1.000
_cell.angle_alpha   90.00
_cell.angle_beta   90.00
_cell.angle_gamma   90.00
#
_symmetry.space_group_name_H-M   'P 1'
#
loop_
_entity.id
_entity.type
_entity.pdbx_description
1 polymer ?
#
loop_
_entity_poly.entity_id
_entity_poly.type
_entity_poly.pdbx_seq_one_letter_code
_entity_poly.pdbx_strand_id
1 'polypeptide(L)'
;AFVFGRRKDEVFLKLKKLLEPFKIGKYYTDNWGSYSKNLDENKHEIGKRNTQTIERKNLTLRTRVKRLTRKTICFSKSIKMHDIVIGLLINVLDFGLLI
;
A
#
# COMPACT_ATOMS: atom_id res chain seq x y z
N ALA A 1 0.57 -5.59 4.13
CA ALA A 1 1.23 -6.09 2.91
C ALA A 1 1.36 -4.95 1.89
N PHE A 2 2.38 -4.96 1.04
CA PHE A 2 2.54 -4.03 -0.09
C PHE A 2 3.28 -4.74 -1.25
N VAL A 3 3.21 -4.16 -2.45
CA VAL A 3 3.90 -4.68 -3.64
C VAL A 3 4.48 -3.51 -4.44
N PHE A 4 5.71 -3.65 -4.93
CA PHE A 4 6.31 -2.69 -5.87
C PHE A 4 5.86 -2.97 -7.31
N GLY A 5 5.52 -1.91 -8.03
CA GLY A 5 5.20 -2.02 -9.44
C GLY A 5 4.54 -0.78 -10.02
N ARG A 6 4.20 -0.86 -11.31
CA ARG A 6 3.39 0.17 -11.97
C ARG A 6 1.92 0.02 -11.57
N ARG A 7 1.13 1.08 -11.74
CA ARG A 7 -0.32 1.07 -11.51
C ARG A 7 -1.03 0.26 -12.61
N LYS A 8 -0.93 -1.07 -12.52
CA LYS A 8 -1.46 -2.08 -13.46
C LYS A 8 -2.17 -3.22 -12.71
N ASP A 9 -3.06 -3.90 -13.41
CA ASP A 9 -3.86 -5.02 -12.87
C ASP A 9 -2.98 -6.16 -12.34
N GLU A 10 -1.89 -6.49 -13.02
CA GLU A 10 -0.91 -7.51 -12.59
C GLU A 10 -0.35 -7.25 -11.19
N VAL A 11 -0.11 -5.99 -10.84
CA VAL A 11 0.46 -5.61 -9.55
C VAL A 11 -0.62 -5.70 -8.46
N PHE A 12 -1.85 -5.33 -8.79
CA PHE A 12 -2.98 -5.53 -7.88
C PHE A 12 -3.22 -7.01 -7.59
N LEU A 13 -3.18 -7.88 -8.60
CA LEU A 13 -3.33 -9.33 -8.42
C LEU A 13 -2.26 -9.92 -7.49
N LYS A 14 -1.00 -9.45 -7.60
CA LYS A 14 0.06 -9.83 -6.65
C LYS A 14 -0.27 -9.37 -5.22
N LEU A 15 -0.75 -8.13 -5.06
CA LEU A 15 -1.16 -7.63 -3.75
C LEU A 15 -2.33 -8.45 -3.20
N LYS A 16 -3.33 -8.77 -4.03
CA LYS A 16 -4.50 -9.58 -3.65
C LYS A 16 -4.07 -10.95 -3.11
N LYS A 17 -3.13 -11.63 -3.79
CA LYS A 17 -2.55 -12.91 -3.30
C LYS A 17 -1.91 -12.79 -1.92
N LEU A 18 -1.20 -11.71 -1.64
CA LEU A 18 -0.63 -11.47 -0.30
C LEU A 18 -1.71 -11.24 0.77
N LEU A 19 -2.91 -10.81 0.36
CA LEU A 19 -4.02 -10.53 1.26
C LEU A 19 -4.93 -11.76 1.49
N GLU A 20 -4.83 -12.80 0.67
CA GLU A 20 -5.65 -14.02 0.78
C GLU A 20 -5.63 -14.67 2.19
N PRO A 21 -4.47 -14.79 2.88
CA PRO A 21 -4.43 -15.41 4.21
C PRO A 21 -5.24 -14.67 5.27
N PHE A 22 -5.48 -13.36 5.09
CA PHE A 22 -6.19 -12.53 6.06
C PHE A 22 -7.72 -12.67 5.98
N LYS A 23 -8.25 -13.42 5.00
CA LYS A 23 -9.70 -13.67 4.82
C LYS A 23 -10.54 -12.39 4.87
N ILE A 24 -10.10 -11.34 4.17
CA ILE A 24 -10.73 -10.02 4.18
C ILE A 24 -12.18 -10.11 3.67
N GLY A 25 -13.12 -9.71 4.53
CA GLY A 25 -14.55 -9.76 4.22
C GLY A 25 -15.06 -8.61 3.35
N LYS A 26 -14.48 -7.41 3.49
CA LYS A 26 -14.90 -6.20 2.76
C LYS A 26 -13.71 -5.31 2.38
N TYR A 27 -13.77 -4.74 1.19
CA TYR A 27 -12.75 -3.86 0.61
C TYR A 27 -13.34 -2.47 0.41
N TYR A 28 -12.64 -1.47 0.95
CA TYR A 28 -12.94 -0.06 0.75
C TYR A 28 -11.84 0.54 -0.10
N THR A 29 -12.18 1.05 -1.29
CA THR A 29 -11.17 1.58 -2.22
C THR A 29 -11.61 2.88 -2.88
N ASP A 30 -10.66 3.53 -3.54
CA ASP A 30 -10.96 4.55 -4.55
C ASP A 30 -11.60 3.91 -5.79
N ASN A 31 -12.05 4.75 -6.74
CA ASN A 31 -12.68 4.29 -7.98
C ASN A 31 -11.65 3.89 -9.06
N TRP A 32 -10.61 3.14 -8.69
CA TRP A 32 -9.65 2.62 -9.67
C TRP A 32 -10.19 1.33 -10.30
N GLY A 33 -10.35 1.33 -11.63
CA GLY A 33 -10.98 0.22 -12.36
C GLY A 33 -10.32 -1.15 -12.16
N SER A 34 -9.07 -1.23 -11.71
CA SER A 34 -8.43 -2.50 -11.34
C SER A 34 -9.14 -3.19 -10.18
N TYR A 35 -9.62 -2.43 -9.19
CA TYR A 35 -10.33 -2.96 -8.05
C TYR A 35 -11.66 -3.55 -8.48
N SER A 36 -12.48 -2.79 -9.23
CA SER A 36 -13.79 -3.27 -9.71
C SER A 36 -13.69 -4.50 -10.61
N LYS A 37 -12.63 -4.63 -11.42
CA LYS A 37 -12.42 -5.81 -12.28
C LYS A 37 -12.07 -7.09 -11.52
N ASN A 38 -11.42 -6.95 -10.36
CA ASN A 38 -10.74 -8.06 -9.70
C ASN A 38 -11.29 -8.34 -8.29
N LEU A 39 -12.16 -7.49 -7.75
CA LEU A 39 -12.86 -7.69 -6.48
C LEU A 39 -14.31 -8.11 -6.76
N ASP A 40 -14.85 -8.90 -5.84
CA ASP A 40 -16.27 -9.26 -5.85
C ASP A 40 -17.09 -8.01 -5.51
N GLU A 41 -18.08 -7.69 -6.34
CA GLU A 41 -18.96 -6.52 -6.18
C GLU A 41 -19.64 -6.49 -4.81
N ASN A 42 -20.03 -7.65 -4.26
CA ASN A 42 -20.68 -7.73 -2.96
C ASN A 42 -19.74 -7.39 -1.79
N LYS A 43 -18.43 -7.52 -2.02
CA LYS A 43 -17.39 -7.26 -1.03
C LYS A 43 -16.68 -5.93 -1.26
N HIS A 44 -17.04 -5.19 -2.30
CA HIS A 44 -16.33 -3.99 -2.72
C HIS A 44 -17.20 -2.75 -2.56
N GLU A 45 -16.75 -1.80 -1.75
CA GLU A 45 -17.41 -0.51 -1.57
C GLU A 45 -16.47 0.61 -2.02
N ILE A 46 -16.92 1.39 -3.00
CA ILE A 46 -16.18 2.51 -3.54
C ILE A 46 -16.62 3.79 -2.83
N GLY A 47 -15.67 4.53 -2.28
CA GLY A 47 -15.98 5.82 -1.67
C GLY A 47 -14.90 6.34 -0.75
N LYS A 48 -14.99 7.63 -0.43
CA LYS A 48 -14.00 8.33 0.40
C LYS A 48 -14.20 8.14 1.90
N ARG A 49 -15.42 7.80 2.33
CA ARG A 49 -15.82 7.75 3.74
C ARG A 49 -14.92 6.81 4.55
N ASN A 50 -14.61 5.64 3.98
CA ASN A 50 -13.84 4.58 4.65
C ASN A 50 -12.35 4.56 4.23
N THR A 51 -11.90 5.47 3.35
CA THR A 51 -10.50 5.51 2.88
C THR A 51 -9.67 6.62 3.55
N GLN A 52 -10.28 7.54 4.30
CA GLN A 52 -9.56 8.69 4.90
C GLN A 52 -8.36 8.26 5.76
N THR A 53 -8.52 7.24 6.60
CA THR A 53 -7.46 6.77 7.49
C THR A 53 -6.26 6.22 6.72
N ILE A 54 -6.49 5.40 5.69
CA ILE A 54 -5.39 4.83 4.90
C ILE A 54 -4.73 5.89 4.01
N GLU A 55 -5.49 6.85 3.48
CA GLU A 55 -4.96 8.00 2.76
C GLU A 55 -4.03 8.85 3.64
N ARG A 56 -4.43 9.08 4.91
CA ARG A 56 -3.59 9.77 5.90
C ARG A 56 -2.31 9.00 6.20
N LYS A 57 -2.37 7.67 6.37
CA LYS A 57 -1.19 6.83 6.58
C LYS A 57 -0.24 6.90 5.38
N ASN A 58 -0.76 6.82 4.16
CA ASN A 58 0.02 6.94 2.93
C ASN A 58 0.68 8.33 2.79
N LEU A 59 0.01 9.40 3.24
CA LEU A 59 0.60 10.72 3.30
C LEU A 59 1.79 10.75 4.28
N THR A 60 1.62 10.24 5.49
CA THR A 60 2.70 10.16 6.50
C THR A 60 3.91 9.38 5.99
N LEU A 61 3.68 8.22 5.36
CA LEU A 61 4.73 7.40 4.76
C LEU A 61 5.52 8.17 3.68
N ARG A 62 4.83 8.85 2.75
CA ARG A 62 5.49 9.66 1.70
C ARG A 62 6.29 10.84 2.25
N THR A 63 5.80 11.46 3.32
CA THR A 63 6.48 12.60 3.97
C THR A 63 7.73 12.15 4.72
N ARG A 64 7.65 11.03 5.45
CA ARG A 64 8.80 10.51 6.22
C ARG A 64 9.84 9.82 5.33
N VAL A 65 9.42 9.15 4.26
CA VAL A 65 10.33 8.47 3.33
C VAL A 65 10.44 9.24 2.01
N LYS A 66 11.14 10.38 2.06
CA LYS A 66 11.43 11.19 0.85
C LYS A 66 12.13 10.38 -0.25
N ARG A 67 12.86 9.32 0.12
CA ARG A 67 13.55 8.40 -0.81
C ARG A 67 12.60 7.68 -1.76
N LEU A 68 11.33 7.50 -1.39
CA LEU A 68 10.32 6.88 -2.26
C LEU A 68 9.72 7.86 -3.28
N THR A 69 9.79 9.16 -3.02
CA THR A 69 9.13 10.20 -3.83
C THR A 69 10.11 11.04 -4.64
N ARG A 70 11.37 11.15 -4.22
CA ARG A 70 12.37 12.01 -4.86
C ARG A 70 13.59 11.21 -5.31
N LYS A 71 13.77 11.07 -6.63
CA LYS A 71 14.91 10.36 -7.23
C LYS A 71 16.26 11.05 -7.03
N THR A 72 16.27 12.37 -6.83
CA THR A 72 17.49 13.19 -6.76
C THR A 72 18.07 13.30 -5.35
N ILE A 73 17.27 13.04 -4.32
CA ILE A 73 17.68 13.22 -2.92
C ILE A 73 17.44 11.91 -2.18
N CYS A 74 18.53 11.26 -1.76
CA CYS A 74 18.51 10.06 -0.93
C CYS A 74 17.88 8.81 -1.58
N PHE A 75 17.70 8.76 -2.90
CA PHE A 75 17.17 7.58 -3.61
C PHE A 75 18.18 6.41 -3.64
N SER A 76 17.69 5.18 -3.45
CA SER A 76 18.46 3.96 -3.69
C SER A 76 17.98 3.26 -4.95
N LYS A 77 18.91 2.70 -5.74
CA LYS A 77 18.56 1.83 -6.88
C LYS A 77 18.16 0.41 -6.44
N SER A 78 18.48 0.02 -5.20
CA SER A 78 18.21 -1.32 -4.69
C SER A 78 16.77 -1.44 -4.17
N ILE A 79 16.01 -2.36 -4.74
CA ILE A 79 14.66 -2.71 -4.28
C ILE A 79 14.70 -3.20 -2.82
N LYS A 80 15.71 -4.00 -2.47
CA LYS A 80 15.92 -4.50 -1.10
C LYS A 80 16.03 -3.36 -0.08
N MET A 81 16.70 -2.27 -0.44
CA MET A 81 16.80 -1.11 0.46
C MET A 81 15.46 -0.41 0.65
N HIS A 82 14.65 -0.29 -0.41
CA HIS A 82 13.30 0.26 -0.27
C HIS A 82 12.41 -0.62 0.59
N ASP A 83 12.49 -1.93 0.40
CA ASP A 83 11.72 -2.91 1.17
C ASP A 83 12.03 -2.82 2.67
N ILE A 84 13.33 -2.81 3.02
CA ILE A 84 13.80 -2.65 4.40
C ILE A 84 13.29 -1.34 5.00
N VAL A 85 13.47 -0.21 4.32
CA VAL A 85 13.06 1.11 4.85
C VAL A 85 11.55 1.21 5.05
N ILE A 86 10.76 0.67 4.12
CA ILE A 86 9.29 0.64 4.26
C ILE A 86 8.90 -0.25 5.44
N GLY A 87 9.48 -1.46 5.55
CA GLY A 87 9.22 -2.39 6.64
C GLY A 87 9.55 -1.80 8.01
N LEU A 88 10.74 -1.21 8.16
CA LEU A 88 11.16 -0.52 9.39
C LEU A 88 10.16 0.58 9.78
N LEU A 89 9.75 1.41 8.82
CA LEU A 89 8.85 2.52 9.11
C LEU A 89 7.45 2.04 9.50
N ILE A 90 6.93 1.00 8.83
CA ILE A 90 5.64 0.39 9.21
C ILE A 90 5.73 -0.18 10.62
N ASN A 91 6.81 -0.90 10.96
CA ASN A 91 7.01 -1.46 12.30
C ASN A 91 7.01 -0.37 13.39
N VAL A 92 7.68 0.75 13.14
CA VAL A 92 7.70 1.88 14.08
C VAL A 92 6.34 2.60 14.15
N LEU A 93 5.71 2.87 13.01
CA LEU A 93 4.50 3.69 12.94
C LEU A 93 3.23 2.96 13.36
N ASP A 94 3.05 1.72 12.90
CA ASP A 94 1.81 0.97 13.06
C ASP A 94 1.88 -0.03 14.21
N PHE A 95 3.09 -0.49 14.61
CA PHE A 95 3.28 -1.51 15.63
C PHE A 95 4.04 -1.03 16.88
N GLY A 96 4.57 0.21 16.87
CA GLY A 96 5.31 0.76 18.01
C GLY A 96 6.58 -0.02 18.37
N LEU A 97 7.08 -0.85 17.45
CA LEU A 97 8.29 -1.64 17.66
C LEU A 97 9.49 -0.71 17.51
N LEU A 98 10.09 -0.34 18.64
CA LEU A 98 11.43 0.25 18.68
C LEU A 98 12.44 -0.83 18.30
N ILE A 99 13.25 -0.52 17.30
CA ILE A 99 14.34 -1.36 16.79
C ILE A 99 15.64 -0.86 17.39
#